data_AF-A0A3R8R5G8-F1
#
_entry.id   AF-A0A3R8R5G8-F1
#
_cell.length_a   1.000
_cell.length_b   1.000
_cell.length_c   1.000
_cell.angle_alpha   90.00
_cell.angle_beta   90.00
_cell.angle_gamma   90.00
#
_symmetry.space_group_name_H-M   'P 1'
#
loop_
_entity.id
_entity.type
_entity.pdbx_description
1 polymer ?
#
loop_
_entity_poly.entity_id
_entity_poly.type
_entity_poly.pdbx_seq_one_letter_code
_entity_poly.pdbx_strand_id
1 'polypeptide(L)' 'MENKAYFYVLECADGSLYTGYTTDVEKRLATHNRGKGAKYTR' A
#
# COMPACT_ATOMS: atom_id res chain seq x y z
N MET A 1 -14.53 0.11 -18.37
CA MET A 1 -14.42 0.26 -16.90
C MET A 1 -13.14 1.02 -16.63
N GLU A 2 -13.23 2.25 -16.12
CA GLU A 2 -12.05 3.01 -15.70
C GLU A 2 -11.39 2.30 -14.52
N ASN A 3 -10.21 1.72 -14.72
CA ASN A 3 -9.40 1.22 -13.61
C ASN A 3 -8.62 2.39 -13.01
N LYS A 4 -9.17 3.01 -11.96
CA LYS A 4 -8.47 4.05 -11.20
C LYS A 4 -7.38 3.39 -10.36
N ALA A 5 -6.13 3.71 -10.65
CA ALA A 5 -4.98 3.33 -9.84
C ALA A 5 -4.57 4.54 -8.98
N TYR A 6 -4.51 4.34 -7.68
CA TYR A 6 -4.05 5.31 -6.70
C TYR A 6 -2.58 5.05 -6.39
N PHE A 7 -1.74 6.04 -6.67
CA PHE A 7 -0.34 6.04 -6.29
C PHE A 7 -0.19 6.73 -4.93
N TYR A 8 0.60 6.16 -4.03
CA TYR A 8 0.90 6.72 -2.72
C TYR A 8 2.39 6.61 -2.41
N VAL A 9 2.86 7.57 -1.62
CA VAL A 9 4.22 7.63 -1.09
C VAL A 9 4.13 7.81 0.41
N LEU A 10 4.88 7.00 1.15
CA LEU A 10 5.06 7.08 2.58
C LEU A 10 6.51 7.43 2.88
N GLU A 11 6.73 8.28 3.88
CA GLU A 11 8.04 8.54 4.44
C GLU A 11 8.22 7.67 5.68
N CYS A 12 9.26 6.85 5.69
CA CYS A 12 9.62 5.97 6.79
C CYS A 12 10.43 6.75 7.84
N ALA A 13 10.49 6.24 9.06
CA ALA A 13 11.22 6.86 10.17
C ALA A 13 12.74 7.00 9.92
N ASP A 14 13.30 6.23 8.99
CA ASP A 14 14.70 6.30 8.57
C ASP A 14 14.94 7.30 7.41
N GLY A 15 13.91 8.05 7.00
CA GLY A 15 13.94 8.99 5.87
C GLY A 15 13.84 8.30 4.51
N SER A 16 13.65 6.98 4.46
CA SER A 16 13.40 6.28 3.20
C SER A 16 11.98 6.54 2.69
N LEU A 17 11.81 6.59 1.37
CA LEU A 17 10.52 6.74 0.73
C LEU A 17 9.99 5.38 0.26
N TYR A 18 8.86 4.96 0.80
CA TYR A 18 8.14 3.77 0.35
C TYR A 18 7.03 4.17 -0.61
N THR A 19 7.13 3.69 -1.85
CA THR A 19 6.12 3.95 -2.88
C THR A 19 5.28 2.71 -3.15
N GLY A 20 4.01 2.93 -3.43
CA GLY A 20 3.09 1.87 -3.78
C GLY A 20 1.95 2.39 -4.63
N TYR A 21 1.29 1.49 -5.34
CA TYR A 21 0.04 1.81 -6.02
C TYR A 21 -0.99 0.73 -5.73
N THR A 22 -2.27 1.10 -5.81
CA THR A 22 -3.38 0.16 -5.68
C THR A 22 -4.57 0.63 -6.48
N THR A 23 -5.31 -0.30 -7.07
CA THR A 23 -6.59 -0.02 -7.74
C THR A 23 -7.78 -0.20 -6.80
N ASP A 24 -7.55 -0.71 -5.59
CA ASP A 24 -8.58 -1.05 -4.60
C ASP A 24 -8.00 -0.92 -3.20
N VAL A 25 -8.19 0.28 -2.63
CA VAL A 25 -7.63 0.67 -1.32
C VAL A 25 -8.23 -0.16 -0.19
N GLU A 26 -9.54 -0.43 -0.22
CA GLU A 26 -10.23 -1.19 0.82
C GLU A 26 -9.74 -2.64 0.89
N LYS A 27 -9.65 -3.30 -0.26
CA LYS A 27 -9.12 -4.66 -0.34
C LYS A 27 -7.64 -4.73 0.07
N ARG A 28 -6.86 -3.71 -0.27
CA ARG A 28 -5.45 -3.59 0.11
C ARG A 28 -5.31 -3.45 1.64
N LEU A 29 -6.08 -2.56 2.26
CA LEU A 29 -6.10 -2.36 3.71
C LEU A 29 -6.54 -3.62 4.46
N ALA A 30 -7.62 -4.26 4.02
CA ALA A 30 -8.10 -5.52 4.62
C ALA A 30 -7.06 -6.65 4.52
N THR A 31 -6.26 -6.68 3.45
CA THR A 31 -5.19 -7.69 3.26
C THR A 31 -3.99 -7.43 4.16
N HIS A 32 -3.62 -6.17 4.34
CA HIS A 32 -2.59 -5.76 5.30
C HIS A 32 -3.01 -6.06 6.74
N ASN A 33 -4.24 -5.71 7.15
CA ASN A 33 -4.75 -5.99 8.49
C ASN A 33 -4.84 -7.49 8.83
N ARG A 34 -4.96 -8.36 7.82
CA ARG A 34 -4.92 -9.83 7.98
C ARG A 34 -3.50 -10.40 8.05
N GLY A 35 -2.46 -9.56 8.08
CA GLY A 35 -1.06 -9.99 8.14
C GLY A 35 -0.56 -10.70 6.88
N LYS A 36 -1.32 -10.62 5.77
CA LYS A 36 -0.96 -11.20 4.45
C LYS A 36 -0.49 -10.11 3.47
N GLY A 37 -0.04 -8.97 4.01
CA GLY A 37 0.44 -7.79 3.30
C GLY A 37 1.89 -7.84 2.86
N ALA A 38 2.36 -6.76 2.22
CA ALA A 38 3.70 -6.65 1.63
C ALA A 38 4.80 -7.03 2.63
N LYS A 39 5.85 -7.71 2.15
CA LYS A 39 7.01 -8.19 2.94
C LYS A 39 7.64 -7.11 3.83
N TYR A 40 7.47 -5.84 3.46
CA TYR A 40 8.06 -4.65 4.09
C TYR A 40 7.17 -3.98 5.14
N THR A 41 5.89 -4.32 5.25
CA THR A 41 4.94 -3.74 6.22
C THR A 41 4.51 -4.77 7.27
N ARG A 42 5.40 -5.71 7.58
CA ARG A 42 5.19 -6.69 8.64
C ARG A 42 5.57 -6.09 9.99
#